data_AF-A0A355H7C3-F1
#
_entry.id   AF-A0A355H7C3-F1
#
_cell.length_a   1.000
_cell.length_b   1.000
_cell.length_c   1.000
_cell.angle_alpha   90.00
_cell.angle_beta   90.00
_cell.angle_gamma   90.00
#
_symmetry.space_group_name_H-M   'P 1'
#
loop_
_entity.id
_entity.type
_entity.pdbx_description
1 polymer ?
#
loop_
_entity_poly.entity_id
_entity_poly.type
_entity_poly.pdbx_seq_one_letter_code
_entity_poly.pdbx_strand_id
1 'polypeptide(L)'
;MSGKLKNFGGIIVLLAVGTIYLSTYIVDKTQYAIEILLGDPVDIVLEPGLNFKIPFVTRIIFMENRLQDYDADPGAVFTKDKKEMKVDTYSKWRVSDPLKFYETVRTT
;
A
#
# COMPACT_ATOMS: atom_id res chain seq x y z
N MET A 1 10.79 35.12 -35.27
CA MET A 1 11.38 33.89 -34.68
C MET A 1 11.25 33.77 -33.15
N SER A 2 10.54 34.67 -32.44
CA SER A 2 10.42 34.64 -30.96
C SER A 2 9.31 33.69 -30.43
N GLY A 3 8.30 33.37 -31.25
CA GLY A 3 7.18 32.50 -30.84
C GLY A 3 7.55 31.04 -30.56
N LYS A 4 8.56 30.49 -31.26
CA LYS A 4 8.98 29.09 -31.05
C LYS A 4 9.71 28.89 -29.72
N LEU A 5 10.47 29.88 -29.25
CA LEU A 5 11.22 29.80 -27.98
C LEU A 5 10.28 29.94 -26.77
N LYS A 6 9.25 30.79 -26.87
CA LYS A 6 8.19 30.92 -25.85
C LYS A 6 7.38 29.62 -25.68
N ASN A 7 7.08 28.94 -26.78
CA ASN A 7 6.40 27.64 -26.74
C ASN A 7 7.29 26.54 -26.16
N PHE A 8 8.59 26.55 -26.49
CA PHE A 8 9.56 25.60 -25.95
C PHE A 8 9.75 25.77 -24.43
N GLY A 9 9.83 27.01 -23.95
CA GLY A 9 9.86 27.31 -22.52
C GLY A 9 8.60 26.85 -21.80
N GLY A 10 7.42 27.05 -22.41
CA GLY A 10 6.15 26.54 -21.87
C GLY A 10 6.11 25.02 -21.75
N ILE A 11 6.60 24.29 -22.76
CA ILE A 11 6.65 22.82 -22.76
C ILE A 11 7.57 22.29 -21.66
N ILE A 12 8.74 22.90 -21.45
CA ILE A 12 9.68 22.49 -20.40
C ILE A 12 9.06 22.67 -19.02
N VAL A 13 8.42 23.81 -18.76
CA VAL A 13 7.73 24.06 -17.50
C VAL A 13 6.61 23.05 -17.26
N LEU A 14 5.83 22.74 -18.30
CA LEU A 14 4.73 21.79 -18.21
C LEU A 14 5.23 20.36 -17.93
N LEU A 15 6.33 19.94 -18.56
CA LEU A 15 7.01 18.68 -18.27
C LEU A 15 7.55 18.62 -16.84
N ALA A 16 8.16 19.70 -16.34
CA ALA A 16 8.68 19.76 -14.99
C ALA A 16 7.56 19.63 -13.95
N VAL A 17 6.47 20.38 -14.11
CA VAL A 17 5.30 20.31 -13.22
C VAL A 17 4.64 18.93 -13.28
N GLY A 18 4.48 18.36 -14.47
CA GLY A 18 3.93 17.02 -14.64
C GLY A 18 4.78 15.95 -13.95
N THR A 19 6.11 16.06 -14.05
CA THR A 19 7.04 15.13 -13.40
C THR A 19 6.96 15.22 -11.89
N ILE A 20 6.93 16.42 -11.31
CA ILE A 20 6.78 16.63 -9.86
C ILE A 20 5.48 16.03 -9.36
N TYR A 21 4.38 16.28 -10.07
CA TYR A 21 3.06 15.74 -9.73
C TYR A 21 3.07 14.20 -9.74
N LEU A 22 3.63 13.57 -10.77
CA LEU A 22 3.75 12.11 -10.88
C LEU A 22 4.68 11.49 -9.83
N SER A 23 5.65 12.27 -9.34
CA SER A 23 6.62 11.86 -8.33
C SER A 23 6.08 11.98 -6.92
N THR A 24 4.92 12.60 -6.70
CA THR A 24 4.41 12.89 -5.35
C THR A 24 3.29 11.93 -4.98
N TYR A 25 3.25 11.47 -3.72
CA TYR A 25 2.13 10.72 -3.16
C TYR A 25 1.95 11.04 -1.67
N ILE A 26 0.77 10.74 -1.13
CA ILE A 26 0.41 11.02 0.26
C ILE A 26 0.12 9.70 0.96
N VAL A 27 0.69 9.54 2.15
CA VAL A 27 0.43 8.40 3.04
C VAL A 27 -0.50 8.87 4.15
N ASP A 28 -1.65 8.23 4.25
CA ASP A 28 -2.62 8.51 5.30
C ASP A 28 -2.24 7.83 6.61
N LYS A 29 -2.72 8.38 7.75
CA LYS A 29 -2.48 7.82 9.09
C LYS A 29 -2.98 6.38 9.25
N THR A 30 -3.92 5.97 8.42
CA THR A 30 -4.53 4.64 8.44
C THR A 30 -3.75 3.63 7.59
N GLN A 31 -2.69 4.07 6.90
CA GLN A 31 -1.98 3.26 5.92
C GLN A 31 -0.48 3.24 6.19
N TYR A 32 0.14 2.18 5.69
CA TYR A 32 1.57 2.09 5.39
C TYR A 32 1.75 2.15 3.88
N ALA A 33 2.88 2.64 3.42
CA ALA A 33 3.24 2.60 2.01
C ALA A 33 4.53 1.82 1.79
N ILE A 34 4.48 0.83 0.91
CA ILE A 34 5.64 0.03 0.51
C ILE A 34 6.09 0.52 -0.86
N GLU A 35 7.35 0.90 -0.95
CA GLU A 35 8.00 1.31 -2.19
C GLU A 35 8.62 0.11 -2.88
N ILE A 36 8.21 -0.12 -4.12
CA ILE A 36 8.68 -1.23 -4.93
C ILE A 36 9.34 -0.68 -6.17
N LEU A 37 10.63 -0.97 -6.31
CA LEU A 37 11.42 -0.59 -7.46
C LEU A 37 11.68 -1.82 -8.32
N LEU A 38 11.18 -1.82 -9.56
CA LEU A 38 11.38 -2.91 -10.52
C LEU A 38 11.00 -4.32 -10.05
N GLY A 39 10.16 -4.43 -9.02
CA GLY A 39 9.71 -5.70 -8.44
C GLY A 39 10.23 -5.96 -7.02
N ASP A 40 11.29 -5.28 -6.61
CA ASP A 40 11.90 -5.45 -5.31
C ASP A 40 11.39 -4.40 -4.31
N PRO A 41 11.00 -4.77 -3.08
CA PRO A 41 10.68 -3.82 -2.04
C PRO A 41 11.96 -3.11 -1.58
N VAL A 42 12.03 -1.79 -1.78
CA VAL A 42 13.21 -0.99 -1.47
C VAL A 42 13.06 -0.19 -0.19
N ASP A 43 11.84 0.22 0.15
CA ASP A 43 11.59 1.03 1.35
C ASP A 43 10.14 0.89 1.86
N ILE A 44 9.93 1.28 3.11
CA ILE A 44 8.62 1.31 3.77
C ILE A 44 8.46 2.63 4.50
N VAL A 45 7.40 3.35 4.13
CA VAL A 45 6.98 4.56 4.82
C VAL A 45 5.90 4.22 5.84
N LEU A 46 6.28 4.33 7.11
CA LEU A 46 5.40 4.11 8.26
C LEU A 46 4.68 5.37 8.73
N GLU A 47 5.29 6.53 8.48
CA GLU A 47 4.78 7.81 8.95
C GLU A 47 3.85 8.46 7.92
N PRO A 48 2.71 9.01 8.37
CA PRO A 48 1.80 9.71 7.49
C PRO A 48 2.41 11.02 6.99
N GLY A 49 2.25 11.32 5.71
CA GLY A 49 2.80 12.54 5.13
C GLY A 49 2.93 12.52 3.61
N LEU A 50 3.44 13.63 3.10
CA LEU A 50 3.80 13.79 1.70
C LEU A 50 5.14 13.10 1.45
N ASN A 51 5.18 12.21 0.48
CA ASN A 51 6.37 11.47 0.11
C ASN A 51 6.61 11.56 -1.40
N PHE A 52 7.84 11.28 -1.80
CA PHE A 52 8.29 11.37 -3.19
C PHE A 52 8.83 10.03 -3.66
N LYS A 53 8.52 9.70 -4.91
CA LYS A 53 8.99 8.49 -5.59
C LYS A 53 9.51 8.83 -6.97
N ILE A 54 10.32 7.92 -7.53
CA ILE A 54 10.73 8.03 -8.92
C ILE A 54 9.53 7.60 -9.80
N PRO A 55 9.01 8.48 -10.67
CA PRO A 55 7.87 8.15 -11.49
C PRO A 55 8.23 7.05 -12.50
N PHE A 56 7.22 6.27 -12.91
CA PHE A 56 7.31 5.15 -13.87
C PHE A 56 8.02 3.87 -13.40
N VAL A 57 9.08 3.97 -12.60
CA VAL A 57 9.83 2.79 -12.11
C VAL A 57 9.39 2.32 -10.73
N THR A 58 8.95 3.24 -9.88
CA THR A 58 8.54 2.93 -8.51
C THR A 58 7.01 2.77 -8.42
N ARG A 59 6.59 1.62 -7.90
CA ARG A 59 5.20 1.34 -7.53
C ARG A 59 5.04 1.49 -6.03
N ILE A 60 3.99 2.20 -5.62
CA ILE A 60 3.64 2.34 -4.20
C ILE A 60 2.46 1.42 -3.91
N ILE A 61 2.58 0.65 -2.84
CA ILE A 61 1.52 -0.24 -2.38
C ILE A 61 1.09 0.19 -0.99
N PHE A 62 -0.16 0.60 -0.90
CA PHE A 62 -0.76 1.00 0.37
C PHE A 62 -1.28 -0.24 1.10
N MET A 63 -1.00 -0.29 2.39
CA MET A 63 -1.41 -1.38 3.28
C MET A 63 -2.10 -0.79 4.50
N GLU A 64 -3.13 -1.45 5.02
CA GLU A 64 -3.84 -0.96 6.19
C GLU A 64 -3.01 -1.10 7.48
N ASN A 65 -2.90 -0.01 8.22
CA ASN A 65 -2.36 0.04 9.59
C ASN A 65 -3.49 -0.13 10.64
N ARG A 66 -4.76 -0.17 10.22
CA ARG A 66 -5.88 -0.34 11.15
C ARG A 66 -6.07 -1.79 11.55
N LEU A 67 -6.75 -1.96 12.68
CA LEU A 67 -7.22 -3.28 13.12
C LEU A 67 -8.28 -3.74 12.09
N GLN A 68 -8.06 -4.90 11.50
CA GLN A 68 -8.93 -5.55 10.52
C GLN A 68 -9.72 -6.66 11.21
N ASP A 69 -10.96 -6.82 10.80
CA ASP A 69 -11.83 -7.89 11.27
C ASP A 69 -11.78 -9.03 10.25
N TYR A 70 -11.56 -10.25 10.74
CA TYR A 70 -11.68 -11.49 9.99
C TYR A 70 -12.80 -12.31 10.61
N ASP A 71 -13.86 -12.53 9.83
CA ASP A 71 -15.01 -13.32 10.23
C ASP A 71 -14.91 -14.68 9.56
N ALA A 72 -14.96 -15.75 10.36
CA ALA A 72 -14.86 -17.12 9.87
C ALA A 72 -16.23 -17.76 9.84
N ASP A 73 -16.52 -18.52 8.78
CA ASP A 73 -17.79 -19.24 8.69
C ASP A 73 -17.97 -20.17 9.91
N PRO A 74 -19.16 -20.18 10.55
CA PRO A 74 -19.40 -20.98 11.74
C PRO A 74 -19.10 -22.47 11.52
N GLY A 75 -18.14 -22.99 12.29
CA GLY A 75 -17.67 -24.36 12.21
C GLY A 75 -18.31 -25.27 13.25
N ALA A 76 -18.45 -26.55 12.92
CA ALA A 76 -18.77 -27.59 13.88
C ALA A 76 -17.49 -28.03 14.60
N VAL A 77 -17.50 -27.94 15.93
CA VAL A 77 -16.42 -28.43 16.78
C VAL A 77 -16.94 -29.48 17.75
N PHE A 78 -16.16 -30.53 17.96
CA PHE A 78 -16.50 -31.58 18.92
C PHE A 78 -15.92 -31.25 20.30
N THR A 79 -16.75 -31.28 21.32
CA THR A 79 -16.28 -31.21 22.71
C THR A 79 -15.55 -32.47 23.11
N LYS A 80 -14.83 -32.43 24.25
CA LYS A 80 -14.20 -33.61 24.85
C LYS A 80 -15.20 -34.77 25.06
N ASP A 81 -16.46 -34.43 25.29
CA ASP A 81 -17.55 -35.39 25.50
C ASP A 81 -18.22 -35.82 24.17
N LYS A 82 -17.60 -35.54 23.02
CA LYS A 82 -18.07 -35.87 21.67
C LYS A 82 -19.42 -35.26 21.30
N LYS A 83 -19.79 -34.15 21.93
CA LYS A 83 -20.96 -33.37 21.51
C LYS A 83 -20.54 -32.37 20.46
N GLU A 84 -21.32 -32.27 19.40
CA GLU A 84 -21.15 -31.26 18.36
C GLU A 84 -21.67 -29.92 18.86
N MET A 85 -20.87 -28.88 18.73
CA MET A 85 -21.28 -27.50 18.96
C MET A 85 -20.92 -26.67 17.72
N LYS A 86 -21.87 -25.87 17.26
CA LYS A 86 -21.63 -24.88 16.22
C LYS A 86 -21.04 -23.63 16.89
N VAL A 87 -19.81 -23.30 16.55
CA VAL A 87 -19.10 -22.16 17.12
C VAL A 87 -18.88 -21.13 16.03
N ASP A 88 -19.26 -19.89 16.37
CA ASP A 88 -19.00 -18.71 15.57
C ASP A 88 -17.76 -18.00 16.13
N THR A 89 -16.80 -17.67 15.26
CA THR A 89 -15.53 -17.09 15.66
C THR A 89 -15.16 -15.95 14.74
N TYR A 90 -14.84 -14.80 15.33
CA TYR A 90 -14.17 -13.70 14.65
C TYR A 90 -12.80 -13.46 15.26
N SER A 91 -11.87 -12.96 14.46
CA SER A 91 -10.54 -12.57 14.88
C SER A 91 -10.25 -11.16 14.41
N LYS A 92 -9.60 -10.37 15.27
CA LYS A 92 -9.12 -9.04 14.89
C LYS A 92 -7.61 -9.07 14.77
N TRP A 93 -7.08 -8.49 13.70
CA TRP A 93 -5.64 -8.52 13.42
C TRP A 93 -5.17 -7.18 12.86
N ARG A 94 -3.87 -6.92 12.92
CA ARG A 94 -3.22 -5.76 12.30
C ARG A 94 -1.88 -6.22 11.76
N VAL A 95 -1.45 -5.63 10.65
CA VAL A 95 -0.10 -5.83 10.14
C VAL A 95 0.90 -5.14 11.07
N SER A 96 1.71 -5.92 11.78
CA SER A 96 2.78 -5.40 12.64
C SER A 96 4.07 -5.11 11.87
N ASP A 97 4.38 -5.94 10.86
CA ASP A 97 5.53 -5.80 9.98
C ASP A 97 5.06 -5.82 8.51
N PRO A 98 4.95 -4.65 7.87
CA PRO A 98 4.46 -4.54 6.49
C PRO A 98 5.37 -5.22 5.46
N LEU A 99 6.69 -5.25 5.68
CA LEU A 99 7.64 -5.89 4.76
C LEU A 99 7.40 -7.38 4.74
N LYS A 100 7.42 -7.97 5.93
CA LYS A 100 7.27 -9.41 6.10
C LYS A 100 5.90 -9.87 5.63
N PHE A 101 4.85 -9.09 5.90
CA PHE A 101 3.52 -9.40 5.41
C PHE A 101 3.45 -9.38 3.88
N TYR A 102 4.07 -8.37 3.25
CA TYR A 102 4.14 -8.29 1.79
C TYR A 102 4.85 -9.49 1.17
N GLU A 103 5.99 -9.90 1.71
CA GLU A 103 6.79 -11.01 1.19
C GLU A 103 6.14 -12.38 1.39
N THR A 104 5.40 -12.58 2.49
CA THR A 104 4.91 -13.91 2.89
C THR A 104 3.48 -14.20 2.43
N VAL A 105 2.59 -13.20 2.46
CA VAL A 105 1.16 -13.39 2.22
C VAL A 105 0.79 -13.04 0.78
N ARG A 106 1.53 -12.12 0.15
CA ARG A 106 1.22 -11.68 -1.21
C ARG A 106 1.82 -12.64 -2.24
N THR A 107 1.22 -13.82 -2.39
CA THR A 107 1.44 -14.67 -3.56
C THR A 107 0.93 -13.95 -4.81
N THR A 108 1.80 -13.84 -5.81
CA THR A 108 1.52 -13.27 -7.14
C THR A 108 0.51 -14.12 -7.90
#